data_AF-A0A7S1YI83-F1
#
_entry.id   AF-A0A7S1YI83-F1
#
_cell.length_a   1.000
_cell.length_b   1.000
_cell.length_c   1.000
_cell.angle_alpha   90.00
_cell.angle_beta   90.00
_cell.angle_gamma   90.00
#
_symmetry.space_group_name_H-M   'P 1'
#
loop_
_entity.id
_entity.type
_entity.pdbx_description
1 polymer ?
#
loop_
_entity_poly.entity_id
_entity_poly.type
_entity_poly.pdbx_seq_one_letter_code
_entity_poly.pdbx_strand_id
1 'polypeptide(L)'
;IVAGDVLLEVNTVDVSRSDFDYVMDLLIEAPPPKVSLTLGDGLGTMDMPKNVLDRLKTKEDAFFVDAVVRQAVREARRNGRLGDLLNVEVIIGAGIQDNGKRALVRFFAIFSTDGVSSYSCNVSATGERREDGGIQIISLSCAKDEGLGQTFDLI
;
A
#
# COMPACT_ATOMS: atom_id res chain seq x y z
N ILE A 1 -3.92 9.73 -1.44
CA ILE A 1 -4.02 9.51 -2.89
C ILE A 1 -2.68 9.92 -3.49
N VAL A 2 -1.89 8.94 -3.93
CA VAL A 2 -0.64 9.16 -4.65
C VAL A 2 -0.91 9.23 -6.15
N ALA A 3 -0.03 9.87 -6.92
CA ALA A 3 -0.13 9.88 -8.37
C ALA A 3 -0.26 8.45 -8.93
N GLY A 4 -1.24 8.25 -9.82
CA GLY A 4 -1.58 6.95 -10.40
C GLY A 4 -2.55 6.08 -9.57
N ASP A 5 -3.00 6.54 -8.41
CA ASP A 5 -4.13 5.90 -7.71
C ASP A 5 -5.42 6.11 -8.53
N VAL A 6 -6.15 5.03 -8.78
CA VAL A 6 -7.52 5.11 -9.29
C VAL A 6 -8.44 5.25 -8.09
N LEU A 7 -9.12 6.38 -7.93
CA LEU A 7 -10.14 6.52 -6.90
C LEU A 7 -11.44 5.87 -7.40
N LEU A 8 -11.96 4.90 -6.66
CA LEU A 8 -13.20 4.22 -7.01
C LEU A 8 -14.39 4.80 -6.27
N GLU A 9 -14.25 5.11 -4.98
CA GLU A 9 -15.36 5.61 -4.19
C GLU A 9 -14.91 6.67 -3.18
N VAL A 10 -15.80 7.64 -2.93
CA VAL A 10 -15.72 8.58 -1.80
C VAL A 10 -16.92 8.32 -0.90
N ASN A 11 -16.67 7.92 0.34
CA ASN A 11 -17.66 7.40 1.29
C ASN A 11 -18.39 6.17 0.75
N THR A 12 -19.53 6.38 0.11
CA THR A 12 -20.37 5.34 -0.51
C THR A 12 -20.77 5.71 -1.95
N VAL A 13 -20.13 6.75 -2.49
CA VAL A 13 -20.41 7.26 -3.83
C VAL A 13 -19.30 6.76 -4.76
N ASP A 14 -19.67 5.97 -5.76
CA ASP A 14 -18.78 5.54 -6.84
C ASP A 14 -18.38 6.77 -7.68
N VAL A 15 -17.08 7.00 -7.77
CA VAL A 15 -16.43 8.06 -8.55
C VAL A 15 -15.46 7.50 -9.58
N SER A 16 -15.47 6.18 -9.84
CA SER A 16 -14.53 5.50 -10.74
C SER A 16 -14.54 6.01 -12.18
N ARG A 17 -15.60 6.73 -12.57
CA ARG A 17 -15.77 7.34 -13.90
C ARG A 17 -16.01 8.86 -13.85
N SER A 18 -15.88 9.46 -12.67
CA SER A 18 -16.10 10.88 -12.48
C SER A 18 -14.88 11.70 -12.87
N ASP A 19 -15.11 12.98 -13.22
CA ASP A 19 -14.03 13.92 -13.44
C ASP A 19 -13.46 14.44 -12.11
N PHE A 20 -12.31 15.12 -12.20
CA PHE A 20 -11.58 15.62 -11.04
C PHE A 20 -12.40 16.63 -10.23
N ASP A 21 -13.11 17.54 -10.91
CA ASP A 21 -13.86 18.61 -10.28
C ASP A 21 -15.01 18.03 -9.42
N TYR A 22 -15.75 17.05 -9.94
CA TYR A 22 -16.80 16.36 -9.18
C TYR A 22 -16.27 15.63 -7.94
N VAL A 23 -15.10 15.00 -8.03
CA VAL A 23 -14.46 14.34 -6.89
C VAL A 23 -14.06 15.36 -5.83
N MET A 24 -13.52 16.51 -6.24
CA MET A 24 -13.12 17.57 -5.31
C MET A 24 -14.32 18.18 -4.58
N ASP A 25 -15.43 18.40 -5.29
CA ASP A 25 -16.67 18.88 -4.68
C ASP A 25 -17.17 17.89 -3.60
N LEU A 26 -17.19 16.59 -3.90
CA LEU A 26 -17.56 15.55 -2.92
C LEU A 26 -16.64 15.53 -1.69
N LEU A 27 -15.34 15.76 -1.87
CA LEU A 27 -14.38 15.80 -0.77
C LEU A 27 -14.57 17.04 0.13
N ILE A 28 -14.94 18.18 -0.46
CA ILE A 28 -15.18 19.45 0.25
C ILE A 28 -16.51 19.40 1.00
N GLU A 29 -17.55 18.84 0.37
CA GLU A 29 -18.89 18.74 0.93
C GLU A 29 -19.04 17.59 1.94
N ALA A 30 -18.05 16.69 2.03
CA ALA A 30 -18.11 15.55 2.93
C ALA A 30 -18.25 16.00 4.40
N PRO A 31 -19.30 15.58 5.12
CA PRO A 31 -19.52 16.01 6.48
C PRO A 31 -18.42 15.45 7.41
N PRO A 32 -17.89 16.25 8.35
CA PRO A 32 -16.92 15.79 9.33
C PRO A 32 -17.51 14.65 10.21
N PRO A 33 -16.69 13.72 10.74
CA PRO A 33 -15.24 13.83 10.95
C PRO A 33 -14.36 12.95 10.04
N LYS A 34 -14.94 12.14 9.15
CA LYS A 34 -14.17 11.19 8.32
C LYS A 34 -14.72 11.11 6.91
N VAL A 35 -13.81 11.21 5.95
CA VAL A 35 -14.02 10.86 4.55
C VAL A 35 -13.38 9.50 4.32
N SER A 36 -14.17 8.52 3.86
CA SER A 36 -13.66 7.21 3.43
C SER A 36 -13.30 7.28 1.95
N LEU A 37 -12.18 6.66 1.55
CA LEU A 37 -11.73 6.63 0.16
C LEU A 37 -11.46 5.18 -0.21
N THR A 38 -12.14 4.68 -1.25
CA THR A 38 -11.88 3.36 -1.82
C THR A 38 -10.98 3.55 -3.05
N LEU A 39 -9.78 2.99 -3.02
CA LEU A 39 -8.84 3.01 -4.15
C LEU A 39 -8.95 1.71 -4.96
N GLY A 40 -8.83 1.81 -6.27
CA GLY A 40 -8.87 0.72 -7.24
C GLY A 40 -7.58 -0.07 -7.34
N ASP A 41 -6.76 -0.01 -6.31
CA ASP A 41 -5.61 -0.88 -6.15
C ASP A 41 -6.01 -2.25 -5.58
N GLY A 42 -7.29 -2.47 -5.25
CA GLY A 42 -7.78 -3.75 -4.73
C GLY A 42 -7.21 -4.11 -3.35
N LEU A 43 -6.63 -3.14 -2.64
CA LEU A 43 -6.05 -3.34 -1.30
C LEU A 43 -7.01 -2.96 -0.17
N GLY A 44 -8.13 -2.29 -0.49
CA GLY A 44 -9.11 -1.85 0.51
C GLY A 44 -8.49 -1.01 1.64
N THR A 45 -8.97 -1.25 2.85
CA THR A 45 -8.38 -0.69 4.09
C THR A 45 -7.26 -1.61 4.59
N MET A 46 -6.04 -1.06 4.69
CA MET A 46 -4.91 -1.79 5.27
C MET A 46 -4.86 -1.57 6.79
N ASP A 47 -4.92 -2.67 7.54
CA ASP A 47 -4.80 -2.61 8.99
C ASP A 47 -3.34 -2.45 9.42
N MET A 48 -3.10 -1.45 10.28
CA MET A 48 -1.84 -1.27 11.00
C MET A 48 -2.07 -1.59 12.48
N PRO A 49 -1.44 -2.64 13.03
CA PRO A 49 -1.49 -2.94 14.46
C PRO A 49 -0.99 -1.77 15.31
N LYS A 50 -1.56 -1.62 16.51
CA LYS A 50 -1.25 -0.49 17.41
C LYS A 50 0.25 -0.36 17.71
N ASN A 51 0.95 -1.47 17.89
CA ASN A 51 2.39 -1.50 18.11
C ASN A 51 3.22 -0.99 16.92
N VAL A 52 2.67 -1.02 15.70
CA VAL A 52 3.29 -0.41 14.52
C VAL A 52 3.02 1.09 14.53
N LEU A 53 1.78 1.50 14.79
CA LEU A 53 1.39 2.91 14.90
C LEU A 53 2.16 3.63 16.01
N ASP A 54 2.35 3.00 17.18
CA ASP A 54 3.10 3.57 18.31
C ASP A 54 4.59 3.83 17.98
N ARG A 55 5.13 3.23 16.91
CA ARG A 55 6.49 3.48 16.42
C ARG A 55 6.57 4.66 15.45
N LEU A 56 5.42 5.09 14.91
CA LEU A 56 5.33 6.23 14.01
C LEU A 56 5.12 7.49 14.86
N LYS A 57 5.89 8.55 14.56
CA LYS A 57 5.89 9.76 15.39
C LYS A 57 4.76 10.70 15.02
N THR A 58 4.35 10.66 13.76
CA THR A 58 3.38 11.59 13.18
C THR A 58 2.32 10.86 12.36
N LYS A 59 1.21 11.53 12.05
CA LYS A 59 0.17 10.96 11.15
C LYS A 59 0.70 10.86 9.73
N GLU A 60 1.54 11.81 9.34
CA GLU A 60 2.23 11.89 8.06
C GLU A 60 3.15 10.67 7.82
N ASP A 61 3.76 10.14 8.88
CA ASP A 61 4.51 8.88 8.83
C ASP A 61 3.61 7.69 8.49
N ALA A 62 2.41 7.62 9.07
CA ALA A 62 1.44 6.55 8.77
C ALA A 62 0.96 6.62 7.31
N PHE A 63 0.66 7.82 6.82
CA PHE A 63 0.33 8.01 5.40
C PHE A 63 1.49 7.67 4.48
N PHE A 64 2.73 7.95 4.89
CA PHE A 64 3.91 7.57 4.11
C PHE A 64 4.06 6.05 4.02
N VAL A 65 3.91 5.35 5.14
CA VAL A 65 3.97 3.89 5.20
C VAL A 65 2.90 3.26 4.31
N ASP A 66 1.65 3.74 4.41
CA ASP A 66 0.55 3.32 3.52
C ASP A 66 0.93 3.52 2.04
N ALA A 67 1.43 4.70 1.68
CA ALA A 67 1.86 5.00 0.31
C ALA A 67 2.99 4.09 -0.19
N VAL A 68 3.95 3.73 0.68
CA VAL A 68 5.03 2.78 0.34
C VAL A 68 4.46 1.38 0.09
N VAL A 69 3.51 0.91 0.91
CA VAL A 69 2.90 -0.40 0.70
C VAL A 69 2.12 -0.44 -0.61
N ARG A 70 1.32 0.60 -0.91
CA ARG A 70 0.59 0.68 -2.18
C ARG A 70 1.53 0.68 -3.38
N GLN A 71 2.62 1.45 -3.33
CA GLN A 71 3.60 1.45 -4.41
C GLN A 71 4.33 0.11 -4.52
N ALA A 72 4.68 -0.54 -3.40
CA ALA A 72 5.30 -1.86 -3.39
C ALA A 72 4.39 -2.92 -4.03
N VAL A 73 3.08 -2.88 -3.76
CA VAL A 73 2.09 -3.75 -4.39
C VAL A 73 2.06 -3.56 -5.90
N ARG A 74 2.07 -2.31 -6.38
CA ARG A 74 2.10 -2.01 -7.82
C ARG A 74 3.35 -2.58 -8.48
N GLU A 75 4.51 -2.42 -7.85
CA GLU A 75 5.77 -2.98 -8.38
C GLU A 75 5.77 -4.51 -8.36
N ALA A 76 5.26 -5.14 -7.29
CA ALA A 76 5.13 -6.59 -7.21
C ALA A 76 4.21 -7.14 -8.33
N ARG A 77 3.05 -6.52 -8.55
CA ARG A 77 2.12 -6.88 -9.63
C ARG A 77 2.73 -6.67 -11.02
N ARG A 78 3.45 -5.57 -11.23
CA ARG A 78 4.15 -5.30 -12.50
C ARG A 78 5.23 -6.35 -12.78
N ASN A 79 5.92 -6.82 -11.75
CA ASN A 79 6.94 -7.86 -11.89
C ASN A 79 6.33 -9.22 -12.23
N GLY A 80 5.24 -9.61 -11.56
CA GLY A 80 4.44 -10.80 -11.88
C GLY A 80 5.10 -12.15 -11.55
N ARG A 81 6.36 -12.18 -11.06
CA ARG A 81 7.09 -13.42 -10.77
C ARG A 81 6.46 -14.28 -9.67
N LEU A 82 5.68 -13.67 -8.78
CA LEU A 82 4.94 -14.33 -7.70
C LEU A 82 3.47 -14.58 -8.06
N GLY A 83 3.11 -14.44 -9.34
CA GLY A 83 1.72 -14.47 -9.77
C GLY A 83 0.94 -13.23 -9.35
N ASP A 84 -0.37 -13.40 -9.18
CA ASP A 84 -1.31 -12.34 -8.87
C ASP A 84 -1.30 -12.02 -7.38
N LEU A 85 -1.06 -10.75 -7.03
CA LEU A 85 -1.22 -10.27 -5.67
C LEU A 85 -2.70 -10.00 -5.39
N LEU A 86 -3.30 -10.86 -4.57
CA LEU A 86 -4.71 -10.87 -4.25
C LEU A 86 -5.06 -9.86 -3.14
N ASN A 87 -4.29 -9.84 -2.06
CA ASN A 87 -4.59 -9.01 -0.90
C ASN A 87 -3.33 -8.64 -0.10
N VAL A 88 -3.38 -7.53 0.65
CA VAL A 88 -2.47 -7.23 1.76
C VAL A 88 -3.24 -7.41 3.06
N GLU A 89 -2.81 -8.35 3.90
CA GLU A 89 -3.54 -8.65 5.14
C GLU A 89 -3.25 -7.65 6.24
N VAL A 90 -1.98 -7.42 6.53
CA VAL A 90 -1.57 -6.60 7.68
C VAL A 90 -0.17 -6.07 7.51
N ILE A 91 0.05 -4.83 7.95
CA ILE A 91 1.38 -4.24 8.06
C ILE A 91 1.96 -4.64 9.41
N ILE A 92 2.97 -5.50 9.43
CA ILE A 92 3.55 -6.06 10.67
C ILE A 92 4.69 -5.23 11.25
N GLY A 93 5.27 -4.33 10.46
CA GLY A 93 6.35 -3.47 10.92
C GLY A 93 6.55 -2.30 9.98
N ALA A 94 6.80 -1.13 10.57
CA ALA A 94 7.18 0.06 9.83
C ALA A 94 8.21 0.87 10.62
N GLY A 95 9.07 1.57 9.89
CA GLY A 95 10.05 2.49 10.46
C GLY A 95 10.40 3.59 9.48
N ILE A 96 10.49 4.82 10.00
CA ILE A 96 10.90 5.98 9.23
C ILE A 96 12.35 6.30 9.56
N GLN A 97 13.16 6.51 8.52
CA GLN A 97 14.58 6.82 8.60
C GLN A 97 14.90 8.11 7.82
N ASP A 98 16.14 8.56 7.92
CA ASP A 98 16.68 9.68 7.13
C ASP A 98 15.80 10.94 7.25
N ASN A 99 15.41 11.29 8.48
CA ASN A 99 14.56 12.44 8.80
C ASN A 99 13.23 12.48 8.02
N GLY A 100 12.60 11.33 7.77
CA GLY A 100 11.31 11.28 7.07
C GLY A 100 11.42 11.00 5.57
N LYS A 101 12.64 10.92 5.04
CA LYS A 101 12.88 10.70 3.61
C LYS A 101 12.61 9.25 3.19
N ARG A 102 12.92 8.29 4.07
CA ARG A 102 12.87 6.86 3.78
C ARG A 102 11.96 6.12 4.75
N ALA A 103 11.16 5.19 4.24
CA ALA A 103 10.33 4.31 5.02
C ALA A 103 10.67 2.84 4.71
N LEU A 104 10.85 2.06 5.77
CA LEU A 104 11.05 0.62 5.72
C LEU A 104 9.79 -0.04 6.25
N VAL A 105 9.16 -0.88 5.44
CA VAL A 105 7.87 -1.47 5.75
C VAL A 105 7.92 -2.97 5.54
N ARG A 106 7.28 -3.71 6.45
CA ARG A 106 7.05 -5.14 6.37
C ARG A 106 5.56 -5.41 6.48
N PHE A 107 5.04 -6.22 5.59
CA PHE A 107 3.62 -6.56 5.53
C PHE A 107 3.40 -7.98 5.02
N PHE A 108 2.26 -8.57 5.38
CA PHE A 108 1.82 -9.84 4.82
C PHE A 108 0.96 -9.59 3.58
N ALA A 109 1.26 -10.31 2.51
CA ALA A 109 0.47 -10.29 1.30
C ALA A 109 0.16 -11.71 0.83
N ILE A 110 -1.03 -11.89 0.28
CA ILE A 110 -1.52 -13.13 -0.30
C ILE A 110 -1.37 -13.08 -1.80
N PHE A 111 -0.73 -14.09 -2.35
CA PHE A 111 -0.49 -14.27 -3.78
C PHE A 111 -1.19 -15.54 -4.28
N SER A 112 -1.40 -15.61 -5.59
CA SER A 112 -1.87 -16.80 -6.29
C SER A 112 -1.18 -16.95 -7.64
N THR A 113 -0.74 -18.17 -7.96
CA THR A 113 -0.11 -18.49 -9.25
C THR A 113 -1.09 -18.94 -10.32
N ASP A 114 -2.30 -19.35 -9.93
CA ASP A 114 -3.29 -20.02 -10.80
C ASP A 114 -4.73 -19.48 -10.61
N GLY A 115 -4.93 -18.50 -9.71
CA GLY A 115 -6.23 -17.94 -9.36
C GLY A 115 -7.10 -18.85 -8.47
N VAL A 116 -6.61 -20.03 -8.06
CA VAL A 116 -7.36 -21.03 -7.30
C VAL A 116 -6.67 -21.34 -5.96
N SER A 117 -5.36 -21.56 -5.99
CA SER A 117 -4.53 -21.76 -4.82
C SER A 117 -3.90 -20.44 -4.39
N SER A 118 -3.85 -20.18 -3.09
CA SER A 118 -3.23 -18.99 -2.53
C SER A 118 -2.12 -19.35 -1.55
N TYR A 119 -1.14 -18.46 -1.43
CA TYR A 119 -0.07 -18.58 -0.46
C TYR A 119 0.30 -17.22 0.11
N SER A 120 0.80 -17.21 1.34
CA SER A 120 1.25 -16.00 2.02
C SER A 120 2.72 -15.72 1.77
N CYS A 121 3.05 -14.44 1.68
CA CYS A 121 4.41 -13.93 1.66
C CYS A 121 4.59 -12.86 2.72
N ASN A 122 5.73 -12.93 3.41
CA ASN A 122 6.30 -11.79 4.11
C ASN A 122 6.95 -10.87 3.08
N VAL A 123 6.43 -9.66 2.94
CA VAL A 123 6.97 -8.65 2.01
C VAL A 123 7.75 -7.61 2.80
N SER A 124 8.94 -7.29 2.32
CA SER A 124 9.79 -6.21 2.83
C SER A 124 10.00 -5.18 1.72
N ALA A 125 9.59 -3.94 1.98
CA ALA A 125 9.70 -2.83 1.03
C ALA A 125 10.43 -1.66 1.67
N THR A 126 11.34 -1.05 0.92
CA THR A 126 11.95 0.24 1.28
C THR A 126 11.53 1.28 0.24
N GLY A 127 10.82 2.31 0.69
CA GLY A 127 10.39 3.42 -0.14
C GLY A 127 11.10 4.72 0.22
N GLU A 128 11.39 5.54 -0.78
CA GLU A 128 11.97 6.88 -0.62
C GLU A 128 11.04 7.92 -1.26
N ARG A 129 10.83 9.05 -0.58
CA ARG A 129 10.11 10.19 -1.15
C ARG A 129 10.95 10.86 -2.22
N ARG A 130 10.37 11.07 -3.39
CA ARG A 130 10.93 11.90 -4.45
C ARG A 130 10.58 13.37 -4.24
N GLU A 131 11.32 14.25 -4.90
CA GLU A 131 11.10 15.70 -4.86
C GLU A 131 9.73 16.12 -5.42
N ASP A 132 9.18 15.32 -6.35
CA ASP A 132 7.85 15.51 -6.94
C ASP A 132 6.69 15.02 -6.04
N GLY A 133 6.99 14.53 -4.83
CA GLY A 133 6.02 13.94 -3.91
C GLY A 133 5.66 12.49 -4.23
N GLY A 134 6.23 11.91 -5.29
CA GLY A 134 6.10 10.50 -5.61
C GLY A 134 6.88 9.60 -4.65
N ILE A 135 6.54 8.31 -4.65
CA ILE A 135 7.28 7.29 -3.90
C ILE A 135 8.08 6.43 -4.87
N GLN A 136 9.36 6.26 -4.59
CA GLN A 136 10.21 5.30 -5.27
C GLN A 136 10.48 4.10 -4.38
N ILE A 137 10.24 2.90 -4.89
CA ILE A 137 10.69 1.68 -4.23
C ILE A 137 12.17 1.47 -4.56
N ILE A 138 12.99 1.44 -3.51
CA ILE A 138 14.44 1.28 -3.58
C ILE A 138 14.83 -0.19 -3.41
N SER A 139 14.03 -0.94 -2.65
CA SER A 139 14.19 -2.37 -2.45
C SER A 139 12.84 -3.00 -2.22
N LEU A 140 12.61 -4.17 -2.83
CA LEU A 140 11.40 -4.96 -2.65
C LEU A 140 11.75 -6.44 -2.66
N SER A 141 11.45 -7.13 -1.57
CA SER A 141 11.64 -8.58 -1.49
C SER A 141 10.46 -9.28 -0.84
N CYS A 142 10.22 -10.52 -1.26
CA CYS A 142 9.12 -11.36 -0.76
C CYS A 142 9.67 -12.71 -0.33
N ALA A 143 9.36 -13.14 0.88
CA ALA A 143 9.69 -14.46 1.39
C ALA A 143 8.40 -15.29 1.53
N LYS A 144 8.36 -16.43 0.82
CA LYS A 144 7.21 -17.35 0.87
C LYS A 144 7.18 -18.08 2.22
N ASP A 145 6.05 -18.03 2.92
CA ASP A 145 5.91 -18.54 4.30
C ASP A 145 5.69 -20.07 4.36
N GLU A 146 5.39 -20.72 3.22
CA GLU A 146 5.06 -22.15 3.14
C GLU A 146 6.29 -23.10 3.12
N GLY A 147 7.31 -22.83 3.95
CA GLY A 147 8.29 -23.85 4.33
C GLY A 147 9.51 -24.07 3.44
N LEU A 148 9.77 -23.22 2.43
CA LEU A 148 11.00 -23.32 1.60
C LEU A 148 12.00 -22.18 1.80
N GLY A 149 11.70 -21.16 2.61
CA GLY A 149 12.63 -20.08 2.97
C GLY A 149 13.17 -19.26 1.80
N GLN A 150 12.61 -19.44 0.59
CA GLN A 150 13.08 -18.76 -0.60
C GLN A 150 12.63 -17.31 -0.57
N THR A 151 13.60 -16.40 -0.53
CA THR A 151 13.38 -14.97 -0.71
C THR A 151 13.55 -14.61 -2.18
N PHE A 152 12.60 -13.85 -2.70
CA PHE A 152 12.61 -13.30 -4.05
C PHE A 152 12.85 -11.81 -3.97
N ASP A 153 13.99 -11.35 -4.46
CA ASP A 153 14.26 -9.93 -4.67
C ASP A 153 13.61 -9.51 -5.99
N LEU A 154 12.67 -8.55 -5.91
CA LEU A 154 11.92 -8.02 -7.04
C LEU A 154 12.50 -6.69 -7.55
N ILE A 155 13.13 -5.93 -6.64
CA ILE A 155 13.87 -4.67 -6.89
C ILE A 155 15.11 -4.65 -6.00
#